data_AF-A0A449AJ91-F1
#
_entry.id   AF-A0A449AJ91-F1
#
_cell.length_a   1.000
_cell.length_b   1.000
_cell.length_c   1.000
_cell.angle_alpha   90.00
_cell.angle_beta   90.00
_cell.angle_gamma   90.00
#
_symmetry.space_group_name_H-M   'P 1'
#
loop_
_entity.id
_entity.type
_entity.pdbx_description
1 polymer ?
#
loop_
_entity_poly.entity_id
_entity_poly.type
_entity_poly.pdbx_seq_one_letter_code
_entity_poly.pdbx_strand_id
1 'polypeptide(L)'
;MNERLKLAKELLKDDGVIFVSIDDAEQAYLKVLMDEIFGEENFITNFVWISNKKGRQIAGDKAVSETFEYILMYRKSEEFYQDFNIDWEYATKLMPSIYEKKDLEIKEDKFGKYIIQNELYNTNIKAFNEKTRPNLYFPIFTNGKEITTIYKENYSTIYPPKNKYGVNGVWRWGKEKINNESYNLEVLEIKGQFKIYTKVRKFSYKLKNIFLSEKISTRSGNVLLDSILNYADFNTAKPISLINLILKVLNKPNARILDFFAGSGTTAHAVLDLNKEDGGSRTFTLVTNNENNIGLDVNYERLYRINHGIGSKGETFEWANKNEPYKSNLNVYNIKYYDISLFNNIDVKEIVKELIKLLKDFGVNSLSEENEKDYTNLLNSLLSLKPQLKENNESN
;
A
#
# COMPACT_ATOMS: atom_id res chain seq x y z
N MET A 1 -14.85 10.14 16.47
CA MET A 1 -13.66 9.84 15.63
C MET A 1 -12.36 10.29 16.28
N ASN A 2 -12.28 11.52 16.82
CA ASN A 2 -11.11 12.11 17.48
C ASN A 2 -10.27 11.12 18.33
N GLU A 3 -10.88 10.53 19.37
CA GLU A 3 -10.15 9.65 20.29
C GLU A 3 -9.57 8.40 19.61
N ARG A 4 -10.29 7.84 18.62
CA ARG A 4 -9.80 6.69 17.84
C ARG A 4 -8.57 7.06 17.01
N LEU A 5 -8.55 8.25 16.41
CA LEU A 5 -7.41 8.72 15.61
C LEU A 5 -6.19 9.07 16.48
N LYS A 6 -6.39 9.63 17.68
CA LYS A 6 -5.30 9.86 18.65
C LYS A 6 -4.62 8.54 19.04
N LEU A 7 -5.41 7.52 19.42
CA LEU A 7 -4.89 6.19 19.73
C LEU A 7 -4.22 5.55 18.51
N ALA A 8 -4.79 5.70 17.30
CA ALA A 8 -4.17 5.19 16.09
C ALA A 8 -2.79 5.83 15.84
N LYS A 9 -2.63 7.14 16.08
CA LYS A 9 -1.33 7.83 15.97
C LYS A 9 -0.31 7.27 16.97
N GLU A 10 -0.74 6.97 18.21
CA GLU A 10 0.12 6.37 19.23
C GLU A 10 0.61 4.97 18.85
N LEU A 11 -0.25 4.16 18.22
CA LEU A 11 0.07 2.80 17.77
C LEU A 11 0.96 2.74 16.53
N LEU A 12 0.99 3.81 15.71
CA LEU A 12 1.86 3.87 14.55
C LEU A 12 3.34 3.91 14.98
N LYS A 13 4.21 3.27 14.19
CA LYS A 13 5.65 3.52 14.26
C LYS A 13 5.98 4.91 13.73
N ASP A 14 7.15 5.43 14.05
CA ASP A 14 7.61 6.74 13.55
C ASP A 14 7.74 6.76 12.02
N ASP A 15 8.10 5.61 11.42
CA ASP A 15 8.02 5.32 9.98
C ASP A 15 6.65 4.79 9.52
N GLY A 16 5.59 5.07 10.29
CA GLY A 16 4.22 4.63 10.07
C GLY A 16 3.39 5.59 9.23
N VAL A 17 2.32 5.06 8.66
CA VAL A 17 1.41 5.78 7.76
C VAL A 17 -0.02 5.31 7.98
N ILE A 18 -0.97 6.23 7.87
CA ILE A 18 -2.41 5.96 7.95
C ILE A 18 -3.10 6.38 6.64
N PHE A 19 -4.07 5.56 6.22
CA PHE A 19 -4.96 5.84 5.11
C PHE A 19 -6.39 5.83 5.64
N VAL A 20 -7.18 6.85 5.31
CA VAL A 20 -8.58 6.96 5.75
C VAL A 20 -9.47 7.22 4.54
N SER A 21 -10.29 6.23 4.18
CA SER A 21 -11.33 6.41 3.16
C SER A 21 -12.50 7.21 3.72
N ILE A 22 -12.98 8.19 2.96
CA ILE A 22 -14.09 9.06 3.36
C ILE A 22 -14.85 9.54 2.12
N ASP A 23 -16.17 9.69 2.23
CA ASP A 23 -16.97 10.35 1.19
C ASP A 23 -16.93 11.87 1.34
N ASP A 24 -17.68 12.59 0.51
CA ASP A 24 -17.66 14.06 0.51
C ASP A 24 -18.32 14.69 1.74
N ALA A 25 -19.23 13.97 2.42
CA ALA A 25 -20.03 14.52 3.51
C ALA A 25 -19.16 15.02 4.67
N GLU A 26 -18.12 14.25 5.03
CA GLU A 26 -17.28 14.51 6.21
C GLU A 26 -15.80 14.74 5.87
N GLN A 27 -15.43 14.75 4.57
CA GLN A 27 -14.02 14.82 4.17
C GLN A 27 -13.30 16.06 4.70
N ALA A 28 -13.94 17.24 4.60
CA ALA A 28 -13.34 18.50 5.03
C ALA A 28 -13.11 18.52 6.55
N TYR A 29 -14.12 18.12 7.33
CA TYR A 29 -14.03 18.06 8.79
C TYR A 29 -12.99 17.03 9.25
N LEU A 30 -12.96 15.86 8.61
CA LEU A 30 -11.96 14.83 8.89
C LEU A 30 -10.56 15.32 8.57
N LYS A 31 -10.35 16.04 7.46
CA LYS A 31 -9.05 16.60 7.10
C LYS A 31 -8.54 17.57 8.18
N VAL A 32 -9.39 18.49 8.63
CA VAL A 32 -9.05 19.44 9.71
C VAL A 32 -8.71 18.70 11.01
N LEU A 33 -9.50 17.70 11.37
CA LEU A 33 -9.25 16.87 12.56
C LEU A 33 -7.91 16.11 12.44
N MET A 34 -7.60 15.57 11.27
CA MET A 34 -6.34 14.88 11.04
C MET A 34 -5.14 15.83 11.05
N ASP A 35 -5.28 17.07 10.56
CA ASP A 35 -4.25 18.10 10.69
C ASP A 35 -3.96 18.43 12.15
N GLU A 36 -4.99 18.56 13.00
CA GLU A 36 -4.82 18.79 14.43
C GLU A 36 -4.11 17.61 15.13
N ILE A 37 -4.49 16.37 14.80
CA ILE A 37 -3.95 15.18 15.46
C ILE A 37 -2.55 14.82 14.95
N PHE A 38 -2.33 14.83 13.63
CA PHE A 38 -1.09 14.37 13.00
C PHE A 38 -0.09 15.48 12.75
N GLY A 39 -0.53 16.74 12.68
CA GLY A 39 0.24 17.87 12.15
C GLY A 39 0.02 18.01 10.65
N GLU A 40 -0.23 19.25 10.19
CA GLU A 40 -0.45 19.56 8.77
C GLU A 40 0.77 19.18 7.91
N GLU A 41 1.98 19.32 8.46
CA GLU A 41 3.26 18.95 7.83
C GLU A 41 3.42 17.44 7.60
N ASN A 42 2.57 16.62 8.22
CA ASN A 42 2.52 15.18 8.07
C ASN A 42 1.44 14.71 7.10
N PHE A 43 0.68 15.62 6.51
CA PHE A 43 -0.18 15.32 5.37
C PHE A 43 0.67 14.97 4.14
N ILE A 44 0.41 13.83 3.51
CA ILE A 44 1.12 13.40 2.29
C ILE A 44 0.31 13.76 1.05
N THR A 45 -0.92 13.25 0.97
CA THR A 45 -1.77 13.48 -0.19
C THR A 45 -3.22 13.09 0.09
N ASN A 46 -4.11 13.54 -0.79
CA ASN A 46 -5.49 13.07 -0.87
C ASN A 46 -5.65 12.34 -2.20
N PHE A 47 -5.97 11.06 -2.13
CA PHE A 47 -6.29 10.27 -3.33
C PHE A 47 -7.76 10.42 -3.67
N VAL A 48 -8.05 10.60 -4.95
CA VAL A 48 -9.41 10.52 -5.49
C VAL A 48 -9.64 9.12 -6.02
N TRP A 49 -10.53 8.37 -5.39
CA TRP A 49 -10.89 7.02 -5.80
C TRP A 49 -12.24 7.02 -6.51
N ILE A 50 -12.26 6.75 -7.81
CA ILE A 50 -13.49 6.66 -8.60
C ILE A 50 -14.20 5.34 -8.30
N SER A 51 -15.00 5.33 -7.22
CA SER A 51 -15.66 4.14 -6.69
C SER A 51 -16.86 3.69 -7.55
N ASN A 52 -17.52 4.63 -8.23
CA ASN A 52 -18.61 4.37 -9.17
C ASN A 52 -18.57 5.34 -10.38
N LYS A 53 -17.96 4.90 -11.48
CA LYS A 53 -17.81 5.71 -12.70
C LYS A 53 -19.13 6.19 -13.33
N LYS A 54 -20.22 5.42 -13.18
CA LYS A 54 -21.55 5.82 -13.70
C LYS A 54 -22.19 6.93 -12.87
N GLY A 55 -21.71 7.09 -11.64
CA GLY A 55 -22.30 7.95 -10.63
C GLY A 55 -23.61 7.41 -10.09
N ARG A 56 -24.10 8.00 -9.00
CA ARG A 56 -25.46 7.74 -8.51
C ARG A 56 -26.45 8.48 -9.42
N GLN A 57 -27.29 7.72 -10.13
CA GLN A 57 -28.31 8.27 -11.03
C GLN A 57 -29.55 8.79 -10.29
N ILE A 58 -29.82 8.26 -9.08
CA ILE A 58 -30.89 8.73 -8.20
C ILE A 58 -30.21 9.53 -7.09
N ALA A 59 -29.97 10.81 -7.35
CA ALA A 59 -29.26 11.70 -6.42
C ALA A 59 -30.22 12.64 -5.64
N GLY A 60 -31.54 12.41 -5.75
CA GLY A 60 -32.55 13.31 -5.20
C GLY A 60 -32.41 14.71 -5.81
N ASP A 61 -32.35 15.73 -4.95
CA ASP A 61 -32.22 17.14 -5.34
C ASP A 61 -30.81 17.52 -5.84
N LYS A 62 -29.83 16.62 -5.73
CA LYS A 62 -28.47 16.88 -6.23
C LYS A 62 -28.44 16.74 -7.75
N ALA A 63 -28.16 17.83 -8.45
CA ALA A 63 -28.05 17.86 -9.93
C ALA A 63 -26.76 17.24 -10.49
N VAL A 64 -25.88 16.70 -9.63
CA VAL A 64 -24.58 16.13 -10.00
C VAL A 64 -24.45 14.73 -9.43
N SER A 65 -24.09 13.76 -10.29
CA SER A 65 -23.86 12.39 -9.87
C SER A 65 -22.47 12.23 -9.25
N GLU A 66 -22.42 11.93 -7.95
CA GLU A 66 -21.18 11.60 -7.25
C GLU A 66 -20.58 10.29 -7.78
N THR A 67 -19.30 10.32 -8.14
CA THR A 67 -18.59 9.19 -8.77
C THR A 67 -17.37 8.69 -8.00
N PHE A 68 -16.94 9.43 -6.98
CA PHE A 68 -15.69 9.20 -6.30
C PHE A 68 -15.79 9.42 -4.79
N GLU A 69 -14.85 8.81 -4.09
CA GLU A 69 -14.57 8.97 -2.66
C GLU A 69 -13.11 9.44 -2.51
N TYR A 70 -12.77 9.91 -1.32
CA TYR A 70 -11.44 10.37 -0.97
C TYR A 70 -10.71 9.32 -0.13
N ILE A 71 -9.38 9.33 -0.21
CA ILE A 71 -8.52 8.59 0.71
C ILE A 71 -7.44 9.54 1.20
N LEU A 72 -7.57 10.00 2.43
CA LEU A 72 -6.58 10.84 3.09
C LEU A 72 -5.39 10.00 3.53
N MET A 73 -4.19 10.54 3.34
CA MET A 73 -2.93 9.89 3.69
C MET A 73 -2.07 10.79 4.56
N TYR A 74 -1.71 10.28 5.74
CA TYR A 74 -0.81 10.97 6.68
C TYR A 74 0.32 10.04 7.12
N ARG A 75 1.52 10.59 7.27
CA ARG A 75 2.62 9.93 8.01
C ARG A 75 2.51 10.21 9.50
N LYS A 76 3.15 9.39 10.34
CA LYS A 76 3.29 9.72 11.76
C LYS A 76 4.34 10.82 11.99
N SER A 77 5.48 10.74 11.30
CA SER A 77 6.61 11.65 11.47
C SER A 77 7.43 11.78 10.19
N GLU A 78 8.44 12.66 10.21
CA GLU A 78 9.39 12.84 9.11
C GLU A 78 10.26 11.61 8.81
N GLU A 79 10.32 10.63 9.72
CA GLU A 79 11.04 9.35 9.48
C GLU A 79 10.39 8.49 8.40
N PHE A 80 9.10 8.72 8.11
CA PHE A 80 8.44 8.05 7.00
C PHE A 80 8.99 8.57 5.67
N TYR A 81 9.71 7.70 4.97
CA TYR A 81 10.09 7.88 3.58
C TYR A 81 9.58 6.71 2.73
N GLN A 82 8.87 7.04 1.66
CA GLN A 82 8.45 6.08 0.63
C GLN A 82 8.55 6.74 -0.73
N ASP A 83 9.24 6.08 -1.66
CA ASP A 83 9.15 6.48 -3.06
C ASP A 83 7.92 5.79 -3.69
N PHE A 84 6.86 6.57 -3.95
CA PHE A 84 5.59 6.09 -4.50
C PHE A 84 5.71 5.76 -5.99
N ASN A 85 6.52 4.76 -6.29
CA ASN A 85 6.64 4.16 -7.60
C ASN A 85 5.75 2.93 -7.70
N ILE A 86 5.08 2.79 -8.82
CA ILE A 86 4.27 1.62 -9.16
C ILE A 86 4.89 0.93 -10.38
N ASP A 87 5.00 -0.40 -10.33
CA ASP A 87 5.44 -1.19 -11.48
C ASP A 87 4.55 -0.88 -12.69
N TRP A 88 5.17 -0.68 -13.85
CA TRP A 88 4.48 -0.24 -15.05
C TRP A 88 3.45 -1.27 -15.56
N GLU A 89 3.77 -2.57 -15.49
CA GLU A 89 2.91 -3.65 -16.00
C GLU A 89 1.70 -3.79 -15.10
N TYR A 90 1.92 -3.77 -13.79
CA TYR A 90 0.86 -3.72 -12.79
C TYR A 90 -0.03 -2.47 -12.97
N ALA A 91 0.57 -1.28 -13.10
CA ALA A 91 -0.15 -0.02 -13.26
C ALA A 91 -1.01 0.02 -14.53
N THR A 92 -0.47 -0.39 -15.67
CA THR A 92 -1.19 -0.41 -16.95
C THR A 92 -2.27 -1.51 -16.96
N LYS A 93 -2.04 -2.66 -16.33
CA LYS A 93 -3.05 -3.73 -16.21
C LYS A 93 -4.19 -3.37 -15.25
N LEU A 94 -3.87 -2.62 -14.18
CA LEU A 94 -4.84 -2.22 -13.17
C LEU A 94 -5.61 -0.99 -13.62
N MET A 95 -4.93 0.10 -14.03
CA MET A 95 -5.50 1.41 -14.36
C MET A 95 -5.07 1.88 -15.77
N PRO A 96 -5.51 1.19 -16.84
CA PRO A 96 -5.09 1.49 -18.21
C PRO A 96 -5.47 2.89 -18.70
N SER A 97 -6.55 3.47 -18.19
CA SER A 97 -6.98 4.84 -18.53
C SER A 97 -6.12 5.93 -17.88
N ILE A 98 -5.31 5.58 -16.87
CA ILE A 98 -4.47 6.51 -16.12
C ILE A 98 -3.00 6.36 -16.52
N TYR A 99 -2.58 5.13 -16.80
CA TYR A 99 -1.22 4.79 -17.22
C TYR A 99 -1.25 4.21 -18.63
N GLU A 100 -0.93 5.06 -19.59
CA GLU A 100 -0.76 4.64 -20.97
C GLU A 100 0.45 3.74 -21.11
N LYS A 101 0.35 2.74 -21.98
CA LYS A 101 1.53 2.03 -22.46
C LYS A 101 2.29 3.02 -23.31
N LYS A 102 3.44 3.53 -22.83
CA LYS A 102 4.34 4.25 -23.73
C LYS A 102 4.66 3.31 -24.88
N ASP A 103 4.70 3.82 -26.12
CA ASP A 103 5.17 3.09 -27.31
C ASP A 103 6.68 2.81 -27.23
N LEU A 104 7.12 2.28 -26.10
CA LEU A 104 8.47 1.83 -25.85
C LEU A 104 8.46 0.35 -26.15
N GLU A 105 9.19 -0.02 -27.20
CA GLU A 105 9.43 -1.40 -27.56
C GLU A 105 10.09 -2.11 -26.38
N ILE A 106 9.37 -3.08 -25.81
CA ILE A 106 9.89 -3.93 -24.74
C ILE A 106 10.69 -5.02 -25.42
N LYS A 107 11.99 -5.02 -25.14
CA LYS A 107 12.93 -6.05 -25.58
C LYS A 107 13.25 -6.96 -24.41
N GLU A 108 13.79 -8.13 -24.71
CA GLU A 108 14.19 -9.10 -23.71
C GLU A 108 15.61 -9.61 -24.02
N ASP A 109 16.43 -9.75 -22.98
CA ASP A 109 17.72 -10.43 -23.05
C ASP A 109 17.89 -11.35 -21.84
N LYS A 110 19.07 -11.99 -21.71
CA LYS A 110 19.36 -12.92 -20.61
C LYS A 110 19.27 -12.30 -19.20
N PHE A 111 19.17 -10.98 -19.08
CA PHE A 111 19.00 -10.25 -17.82
C PHE A 111 17.55 -9.74 -17.63
N GLY A 112 16.62 -10.21 -18.45
CA GLY A 112 15.19 -9.89 -18.38
C GLY A 112 14.75 -8.79 -19.35
N LYS A 113 13.50 -8.37 -19.20
CA LYS A 113 12.88 -7.33 -20.03
C LYS A 113 13.57 -5.98 -19.81
N TYR A 114 13.74 -5.21 -20.88
CA TYR A 114 14.31 -3.86 -20.86
C TYR A 114 13.66 -2.96 -21.93
N ILE A 115 13.76 -1.64 -21.75
CA ILE A 115 13.47 -0.66 -22.79
C ILE A 115 14.67 0.25 -22.99
N ILE A 116 14.75 0.83 -24.19
CA ILE A 116 15.74 1.85 -24.52
C ILE A 116 15.11 3.22 -24.27
N GLN A 117 15.74 4.06 -23.45
CA GLN A 117 15.14 5.35 -23.10
C GLN A 117 16.11 6.53 -23.17
N ASN A 118 17.34 6.34 -22.69
CA ASN A 118 18.25 7.44 -22.37
C ASN A 118 19.55 7.30 -23.14
N GLU A 119 19.89 8.25 -24.01
CA GLU A 119 21.24 8.31 -24.64
C GLU A 119 22.31 8.38 -23.55
N LEU A 120 23.42 7.66 -23.66
CA LEU A 120 24.42 7.55 -22.60
C LEU A 120 25.07 8.90 -22.22
N TYR A 121 25.03 9.91 -23.11
CA TYR A 121 25.58 11.23 -22.81
C TYR A 121 24.67 12.04 -21.88
N ASN A 122 25.26 12.99 -21.16
CA ASN A 122 24.53 13.91 -20.28
C ASN A 122 24.05 15.14 -21.08
N THR A 123 22.74 15.35 -21.12
CA THR A 123 22.12 16.46 -21.88
C THR A 123 22.35 17.83 -21.25
N ASN A 124 22.64 17.89 -19.93
CA ASN A 124 22.92 19.13 -19.23
C ASN A 124 24.41 19.52 -19.35
N ILE A 125 24.85 19.81 -20.58
CA ILE A 125 26.26 20.17 -20.90
C ILE A 125 26.73 21.43 -20.14
N LYS A 126 25.80 22.32 -19.79
CA LYS A 126 26.11 23.53 -19.01
C LYS A 126 26.66 23.17 -17.63
N ALA A 127 26.05 22.20 -16.95
CA ALA A 127 26.49 21.74 -15.63
C ALA A 127 27.55 20.63 -15.69
N PHE A 128 27.51 19.77 -16.72
CA PHE A 128 28.37 18.60 -16.86
C PHE A 128 29.04 18.59 -18.24
N ASN A 129 30.31 18.98 -18.27
CA ASN A 129 31.17 19.05 -19.45
C ASN A 129 32.60 18.57 -19.13
N GLU A 130 33.42 18.45 -20.17
CA GLU A 130 34.81 17.99 -20.08
C GLU A 130 35.66 18.73 -19.03
N LYS A 131 35.38 20.00 -18.74
CA LYS A 131 36.12 20.79 -17.74
C LYS A 131 35.66 20.46 -16.32
N THR A 132 34.35 20.36 -16.12
CA THR A 132 33.75 20.08 -14.80
C THR A 132 33.81 18.60 -14.40
N ARG A 133 33.85 17.68 -15.37
CA ARG A 133 33.86 16.22 -15.18
C ARG A 133 34.81 15.53 -16.17
N PRO A 134 36.12 15.83 -16.13
CA PRO A 134 37.10 15.33 -17.10
C PRO A 134 37.14 13.80 -17.18
N ASN A 135 36.95 13.10 -16.06
CA ASN A 135 36.93 11.64 -16.00
C ASN A 135 35.77 10.99 -16.80
N LEU A 136 34.78 11.77 -17.21
CA LEU A 136 33.62 11.33 -18.00
C LEU A 136 33.71 11.75 -19.47
N TYR A 137 34.80 12.42 -19.88
CA TYR A 137 35.09 12.71 -21.27
C TYR A 137 36.15 11.74 -21.80
N PHE A 138 35.71 10.73 -22.55
CA PHE A 138 36.60 9.75 -23.18
C PHE A 138 35.92 9.13 -24.41
N PRO A 139 36.67 8.60 -25.38
CA PRO A 139 36.07 7.88 -26.50
C PRO A 139 35.50 6.53 -26.06
N ILE A 140 34.38 6.15 -26.64
CA ILE A 140 33.84 4.78 -26.61
C ILE A 140 33.98 4.19 -28.00
N PHE A 141 34.36 2.92 -28.08
CA PHE A 141 34.53 2.20 -29.34
C PHE A 141 33.42 1.16 -29.52
N THR A 142 32.87 1.07 -30.72
CA THR A 142 31.83 0.07 -31.05
C THR A 142 31.89 -0.41 -32.50
N ASN A 143 31.51 -1.66 -32.74
CA ASN A 143 31.24 -2.22 -34.08
C ASN A 143 29.73 -2.31 -34.38
N GLY A 144 28.90 -1.58 -33.62
CA GLY A 144 27.43 -1.62 -33.70
C GLY A 144 26.79 -2.67 -32.80
N LYS A 145 27.56 -3.59 -32.18
CA LYS A 145 27.05 -4.59 -31.23
C LYS A 145 27.79 -4.56 -29.90
N GLU A 146 29.12 -4.54 -29.93
CA GLU A 146 29.96 -4.51 -28.74
C GLU A 146 30.29 -3.05 -28.36
N ILE A 147 30.37 -2.77 -27.07
CA ILE A 147 30.78 -1.47 -26.52
C ILE A 147 32.01 -1.69 -25.65
N THR A 148 33.07 -0.92 -25.89
CA THR A 148 34.29 -0.97 -25.07
C THR A 148 34.92 0.41 -24.91
N THR A 149 35.69 0.58 -23.84
CA THR A 149 36.50 1.80 -23.60
C THR A 149 37.96 1.63 -24.02
N ILE A 150 38.33 0.45 -24.53
CA ILE A 150 39.66 0.12 -25.03
C ILE A 150 39.63 0.16 -26.55
N TYR A 151 40.62 0.81 -27.17
CA TYR A 151 40.72 0.88 -28.62
C TYR A 151 40.77 -0.53 -29.25
N LYS A 152 40.01 -0.72 -30.32
CA LYS A 152 40.01 -1.93 -31.15
C LYS A 152 40.01 -1.53 -32.62
N GLU A 153 40.77 -2.25 -33.43
CA GLU A 153 40.77 -2.09 -34.88
C GLU A 153 39.38 -2.45 -35.45
N ASN A 154 38.93 -1.76 -36.50
CA ASN A 154 37.59 -1.89 -37.11
C ASN A 154 36.40 -1.46 -36.23
N TYR A 155 36.63 -0.73 -35.13
CA TYR A 155 35.56 -0.15 -34.32
C TYR A 155 35.42 1.35 -34.62
N SER A 156 34.18 1.82 -34.71
CA SER A 156 33.86 3.24 -34.79
C SER A 156 34.10 3.91 -33.43
N THR A 157 34.65 5.13 -33.46
CA THR A 157 34.91 5.93 -32.26
C THR A 157 33.76 6.90 -32.02
N ILE A 158 33.22 6.92 -30.80
CA ILE A 158 32.13 7.80 -30.38
C ILE A 158 32.63 8.67 -29.24
N TYR A 159 32.47 9.98 -29.39
CA TYR A 159 32.67 10.97 -28.32
C TYR A 159 31.34 11.50 -27.82
N PRO A 160 31.26 12.00 -26.56
CA PRO A 160 30.12 12.78 -26.13
C PRO A 160 29.88 13.96 -27.08
N PRO A 161 28.63 14.26 -27.45
CA PRO A 161 28.34 15.33 -28.39
C PRO A 161 28.73 16.70 -27.83
N LYS A 162 29.07 17.63 -28.73
CA LYS A 162 29.29 19.05 -28.41
C LYS A 162 27.96 19.80 -28.39
N ASN A 163 27.87 20.83 -27.56
CA ASN A 163 26.80 21.81 -27.69
C ASN A 163 27.06 22.77 -28.88
N LYS A 164 26.08 23.63 -29.17
CA LYS A 164 26.17 24.65 -30.24
C LYS A 164 27.31 25.67 -30.08
N TYR A 165 27.96 25.72 -28.91
CA TYR A 165 29.07 26.61 -28.60
C TYR A 165 30.43 25.88 -28.63
N GLY A 166 30.47 24.62 -29.07
CA GLY A 166 31.70 23.83 -29.18
C GLY A 166 32.19 23.19 -27.88
N VAL A 167 31.44 23.31 -26.77
CA VAL A 167 31.78 22.68 -25.49
C VAL A 167 31.42 21.20 -25.54
N ASN A 168 32.39 20.33 -25.26
CA ASN A 168 32.16 18.89 -25.19
C ASN A 168 31.28 18.53 -23.99
N GLY A 169 30.24 17.72 -24.23
CA GLY A 169 29.52 17.04 -23.18
C GLY A 169 30.35 15.92 -22.53
N VAL A 170 29.71 15.17 -21.65
CA VAL A 170 30.32 14.00 -20.98
C VAL A 170 29.35 12.83 -20.96
N TRP A 171 29.88 11.62 -20.77
CA TRP A 171 29.05 10.44 -20.51
C TRP A 171 28.39 10.51 -19.13
N ARG A 172 27.26 9.82 -18.97
CA ARG A 172 26.65 9.58 -17.66
C ARG A 172 27.41 8.51 -16.86
N TRP A 173 28.19 7.65 -17.53
CA TRP A 173 28.90 6.51 -16.93
C TRP A 173 30.41 6.65 -17.11
N GLY A 174 31.17 6.26 -16.08
CA GLY A 174 32.62 6.16 -16.14
C GLY A 174 33.10 4.88 -16.84
N LYS A 175 34.40 4.82 -17.17
CA LYS A 175 34.99 3.71 -17.93
C LYS A 175 34.77 2.34 -17.28
N GLU A 176 35.02 2.25 -15.98
CA GLU A 176 34.88 1.01 -15.22
C GLU A 176 33.45 0.47 -15.29
N LYS A 177 32.46 1.34 -15.06
CA LYS A 177 31.05 0.97 -15.16
C LYS A 177 30.67 0.49 -16.57
N ILE A 178 31.17 1.16 -17.62
CA ILE A 178 30.92 0.72 -19.00
C ILE A 178 31.54 -0.65 -19.25
N ASN A 179 32.76 -0.91 -18.80
CA ASN A 179 33.42 -2.20 -19.00
C ASN A 179 32.71 -3.34 -18.25
N ASN A 180 32.23 -3.08 -17.03
CA ASN A 180 31.58 -4.08 -16.19
C ASN A 180 30.09 -4.27 -16.54
N GLU A 181 29.41 -3.21 -16.97
CA GLU A 181 27.95 -3.18 -17.17
C GLU A 181 27.53 -2.86 -18.62
N SER A 182 28.40 -3.08 -19.61
CA SER A 182 28.09 -2.85 -21.03
C SER A 182 26.84 -3.61 -21.50
N TYR A 183 26.48 -4.71 -20.84
CA TYR A 183 25.24 -5.46 -21.10
C TYR A 183 23.95 -4.65 -20.83
N ASN A 184 24.04 -3.54 -20.09
CA ASN A 184 22.97 -2.57 -19.86
C ASN A 184 23.03 -1.38 -20.84
N LEU A 185 23.82 -1.47 -21.90
CA LEU A 185 23.89 -0.49 -22.97
C LEU A 185 23.46 -1.11 -24.30
N GLU A 186 22.96 -0.29 -25.20
CA GLU A 186 22.62 -0.69 -26.56
C GLU A 186 23.07 0.37 -27.55
N VAL A 187 23.64 -0.08 -28.67
CA VAL A 187 24.06 0.80 -29.76
C VAL A 187 22.95 0.84 -30.80
N LEU A 188 22.49 2.04 -31.13
CA LEU A 188 21.55 2.28 -32.21
C LEU A 188 22.24 3.11 -33.29
N GLU A 189 22.09 2.70 -34.54
CA GLU A 189 22.53 3.50 -35.67
C GLU A 189 21.38 4.41 -36.13
N ILE A 190 21.58 5.71 -36.02
CA ILE A 190 20.58 6.72 -36.38
C ILE A 190 21.22 7.68 -37.38
N LYS A 191 20.68 7.75 -38.59
CA LYS A 191 21.20 8.60 -39.69
C LYS A 191 22.71 8.37 -39.96
N GLY A 192 23.16 7.11 -39.93
CA GLY A 192 24.55 6.73 -40.18
C GLY A 192 25.52 7.01 -39.03
N GLN A 193 25.01 7.35 -37.84
CA GLN A 193 25.82 7.57 -36.64
C GLN A 193 25.42 6.60 -35.53
N PHE A 194 26.41 5.95 -34.94
CA PHE A 194 26.18 5.15 -33.74
C PHE A 194 25.96 6.04 -32.53
N LYS A 195 24.86 5.77 -31.83
CA LYS A 195 24.49 6.35 -30.54
C LYS A 195 24.34 5.25 -29.53
N ILE A 196 24.77 5.52 -28.30
CA ILE A 196 24.69 4.56 -27.21
C ILE A 196 23.53 4.98 -26.32
N TYR A 197 22.67 4.04 -25.97
CA TYR A 197 21.56 4.23 -25.03
C TYR A 197 21.67 3.26 -23.86
N THR A 198 21.05 3.62 -22.73
CA THR A 198 20.94 2.72 -21.57
C THR A 198 19.68 1.87 -21.68
N LYS A 199 19.83 0.58 -21.39
CA LYS A 199 18.73 -0.35 -21.11
C LYS A 199 18.19 -0.08 -19.71
N VAL A 200 16.97 0.40 -19.62
CA VAL A 200 16.24 0.52 -18.35
C VAL A 200 15.54 -0.81 -18.12
N ARG A 201 15.69 -1.41 -16.94
CA ARG A 201 15.09 -2.72 -16.60
C ARG A 201 14.00 -2.62 -15.53
N LYS A 202 14.07 -1.60 -14.69
CA LYS A 202 13.02 -1.27 -13.71
C LYS A 202 12.21 -0.12 -14.26
N PHE A 203 11.04 -0.44 -14.79
CA PHE A 203 10.10 0.59 -15.23
C PHE A 203 9.07 0.77 -14.14
N SER A 204 8.97 2.00 -13.68
CA SER A 204 7.90 2.38 -12.80
C SER A 204 7.30 3.69 -13.28
N TYR A 205 6.03 3.86 -12.95
CA TYR A 205 5.40 5.17 -12.96
C TYR A 205 5.45 5.75 -11.56
N LYS A 206 5.44 7.08 -11.46
CA LYS A 206 5.01 7.71 -10.22
C LYS A 206 3.54 7.43 -10.02
N LEU A 207 3.16 7.02 -8.82
CA LEU A 207 1.76 6.83 -8.45
C LEU A 207 1.05 8.19 -8.58
N LYS A 208 -0.01 8.22 -9.38
CA LYS A 208 -0.91 9.37 -9.47
C LYS A 208 -1.92 9.29 -8.33
N ASN A 209 -2.31 10.45 -7.79
CA ASN A 209 -3.29 10.56 -6.72
C ASN A 209 -4.75 10.38 -7.18
N ILE A 210 -4.97 9.69 -8.31
CA ILE A 210 -6.28 9.34 -8.85
C ILE A 210 -6.31 7.85 -9.14
N PHE A 211 -7.27 7.15 -8.57
CA PHE A 211 -7.49 5.73 -8.75
C PHE A 211 -8.76 5.50 -9.56
N LEU A 212 -8.58 5.09 -10.82
CA LEU A 212 -9.67 4.82 -11.74
C LEU A 212 -9.47 3.48 -12.46
N SER A 213 -10.33 2.50 -12.15
CA SER A 213 -10.45 1.24 -12.88
C SER A 213 -11.71 0.47 -12.48
N GLU A 214 -12.27 -0.29 -13.41
CA GLU A 214 -13.38 -1.22 -13.13
C GLU A 214 -13.02 -2.23 -12.03
N LYS A 215 -11.74 -2.65 -11.97
CA LYS A 215 -11.25 -3.64 -11.00
C LYS A 215 -11.15 -3.10 -9.58
N ILE A 216 -11.14 -1.78 -9.40
CA ILE A 216 -11.09 -1.11 -8.09
C ILE A 216 -12.43 -0.43 -7.78
N SER A 217 -13.52 -0.76 -8.48
CA SER A 217 -14.84 -0.15 -8.21
C SER A 217 -15.53 -0.80 -7.01
N THR A 218 -16.49 -0.11 -6.37
CA THR A 218 -17.32 -0.71 -5.30
C THR A 218 -18.02 -1.99 -5.78
N ARG A 219 -18.50 -1.99 -7.03
CA ARG A 219 -19.11 -3.17 -7.67
C ARG A 219 -18.17 -4.39 -7.63
N SER A 220 -16.89 -4.20 -7.93
CA SER A 220 -15.92 -5.29 -7.91
C SER A 220 -15.69 -5.87 -6.50
N GLY A 221 -15.81 -5.03 -5.46
CA GLY A 221 -15.75 -5.48 -4.06
C GLY A 221 -16.94 -6.35 -3.67
N ASN A 222 -18.16 -5.90 -4.00
CA ASN A 222 -19.38 -6.64 -3.69
C ASN A 222 -19.48 -7.96 -4.45
N VAL A 223 -19.18 -7.98 -5.76
CA VAL A 223 -19.15 -9.22 -6.57
C VAL A 223 -18.21 -10.26 -5.95
N LEU A 224 -17.04 -9.83 -5.48
CA LEU A 224 -16.11 -10.73 -4.82
C LEU A 224 -16.66 -11.23 -3.48
N LEU A 225 -17.25 -10.34 -2.67
CA LEU A 225 -17.84 -10.73 -1.40
C LEU A 225 -18.99 -11.75 -1.59
N ASP A 226 -19.87 -11.51 -2.56
CA ASP A 226 -20.98 -12.42 -2.89
C ASP A 226 -20.48 -13.80 -3.31
N SER A 227 -19.38 -13.85 -4.09
CA SER A 227 -18.76 -15.12 -4.50
C SER A 227 -18.16 -15.92 -3.34
N ILE A 228 -17.90 -15.27 -2.21
CA ILE A 228 -17.37 -15.89 -0.99
C ILE A 228 -18.51 -16.27 -0.04
N LEU A 229 -19.47 -15.37 0.18
CA LEU A 229 -20.53 -15.55 1.17
C LEU A 229 -21.79 -16.25 0.63
N ASN A 230 -21.86 -16.53 -0.67
CA ASN A 230 -23.07 -17.01 -1.37
C ASN A 230 -24.21 -15.99 -1.25
N TYR A 231 -23.92 -14.76 -1.69
CA TYR A 231 -24.73 -13.54 -1.48
C TYR A 231 -24.63 -13.01 -0.05
N ALA A 232 -24.13 -11.78 0.07
CA ALA A 232 -24.04 -11.07 1.34
C ALA A 232 -25.04 -9.92 1.34
N ASP A 233 -25.82 -9.77 2.42
CA ASP A 233 -26.57 -8.54 2.67
C ASP A 233 -25.63 -7.44 3.19
N PHE A 234 -24.58 -7.15 2.41
CA PHE A 234 -23.54 -6.17 2.71
C PHE A 234 -23.03 -5.53 1.42
N ASN A 235 -23.43 -4.29 1.17
CA ASN A 235 -23.25 -3.64 -0.13
C ASN A 235 -22.11 -2.61 -0.19
N THR A 236 -21.32 -2.47 0.87
CA THR A 236 -20.32 -1.40 1.01
C THR A 236 -18.88 -1.93 1.09
N ALA A 237 -18.64 -3.15 0.61
CA ALA A 237 -17.31 -3.75 0.67
C ALA A 237 -16.32 -3.00 -0.21
N LYS A 238 -15.21 -2.52 0.39
CA LYS A 238 -14.09 -2.01 -0.40
C LYS A 238 -13.51 -3.15 -1.26
N PRO A 239 -13.08 -2.86 -2.50
CA PRO A 239 -12.48 -3.88 -3.36
C PRO A 239 -11.05 -4.21 -2.92
N ILE A 240 -10.69 -5.48 -2.95
CA ILE A 240 -9.35 -5.96 -2.53
C ILE A 240 -8.24 -5.30 -3.33
N SER A 241 -8.45 -5.14 -4.64
CA SER A 241 -7.51 -4.51 -5.57
C SER A 241 -7.12 -3.08 -5.17
N LEU A 242 -8.00 -2.33 -4.51
CA LEU A 242 -7.70 -1.00 -3.98
C LEU A 242 -6.70 -1.09 -2.81
N ILE A 243 -6.94 -2.02 -1.88
CA ILE A 243 -6.04 -2.23 -0.75
C ILE A 243 -4.71 -2.83 -1.22
N ASN A 244 -4.74 -3.76 -2.17
CA ASN A 244 -3.54 -4.32 -2.81
C ASN A 244 -2.71 -3.21 -3.47
N LEU A 245 -3.32 -2.25 -4.15
CA LEU A 245 -2.63 -1.10 -4.73
C LEU A 245 -1.89 -0.31 -3.66
N ILE A 246 -2.58 0.05 -2.57
CA ILE A 246 -1.99 0.81 -1.45
C ILE A 246 -0.80 0.05 -0.85
N LEU A 247 -1.00 -1.21 -0.49
CA LEU A 247 0.04 -2.04 0.15
C LEU A 247 1.23 -2.34 -0.77
N LYS A 248 1.00 -2.52 -2.07
CA LYS A 248 2.10 -2.72 -3.06
C LYS A 248 2.96 -1.48 -3.20
N VAL A 249 2.36 -0.28 -3.26
CA VAL A 249 3.13 0.95 -3.43
C VAL A 249 3.91 1.31 -2.16
N LEU A 250 3.39 0.96 -0.98
CA LEU A 250 4.17 1.05 0.27
C LEU A 250 5.38 0.10 0.28
N ASN A 251 5.34 -1.00 -0.45
CA ASN A 251 6.45 -1.96 -0.57
C ASN A 251 7.09 -2.37 0.78
N LYS A 252 6.26 -2.56 1.82
CA LYS A 252 6.68 -3.03 3.14
C LYS A 252 6.27 -4.50 3.34
N PRO A 253 7.09 -5.49 2.95
CA PRO A 253 6.72 -6.91 2.96
C PRO A 253 6.54 -7.51 4.35
N ASN A 254 6.99 -6.82 5.41
CA ASN A 254 6.90 -7.28 6.80
C ASN A 254 6.08 -6.31 7.66
N ALA A 255 5.20 -5.52 7.04
CA ALA A 255 4.39 -4.53 7.74
C ALA A 255 3.40 -5.19 8.72
N ARG A 256 3.06 -4.44 9.78
CA ARG A 256 1.92 -4.74 10.65
C ARG A 256 0.80 -3.80 10.25
N ILE A 257 -0.32 -4.35 9.83
CA ILE A 257 -1.49 -3.60 9.34
C ILE A 257 -2.57 -3.64 10.41
N LEU A 258 -3.09 -2.47 10.78
CA LEU A 258 -4.24 -2.35 11.67
C LEU A 258 -5.38 -1.73 10.88
N ASP A 259 -6.54 -2.38 10.92
CA ASP A 259 -7.79 -1.83 10.40
C ASP A 259 -8.85 -1.93 11.50
N PHE A 260 -9.13 -0.80 12.14
CA PHE A 260 -10.08 -0.71 13.24
C PHE A 260 -11.51 -0.32 12.80
N PHE A 261 -11.77 -0.35 11.49
CA PHE A 261 -13.09 -0.27 10.87
C PHE A 261 -13.22 -1.37 9.81
N ALA A 262 -12.92 -2.61 10.21
CA ALA A 262 -12.64 -3.68 9.25
C ALA A 262 -13.83 -4.07 8.37
N GLY A 263 -15.07 -3.80 8.81
CA GLY A 263 -16.28 -4.06 8.02
C GLY A 263 -16.32 -5.50 7.52
N SER A 264 -16.30 -5.70 6.20
CA SER A 264 -16.29 -7.04 5.59
C SER A 264 -14.92 -7.73 5.55
N GLY A 265 -13.88 -7.24 6.22
CA GLY A 265 -12.57 -7.92 6.29
C GLY A 265 -11.73 -7.83 5.01
N THR A 266 -11.99 -6.85 4.14
CA THR A 266 -11.23 -6.66 2.89
C THR A 266 -9.73 -6.49 3.13
N THR A 267 -9.32 -5.75 4.17
CA THR A 267 -7.91 -5.49 4.46
C THR A 267 -7.12 -6.76 4.75
N ALA A 268 -7.66 -7.68 5.56
CA ALA A 268 -7.00 -8.95 5.82
C ALA A 268 -6.91 -9.84 4.57
N HIS A 269 -7.97 -9.90 3.76
CA HIS A 269 -7.93 -10.65 2.50
C HIS A 269 -6.83 -10.09 1.58
N ALA A 270 -6.73 -8.77 1.42
CA ALA A 270 -5.65 -8.14 0.64
C ALA A 270 -4.24 -8.48 1.16
N VAL A 271 -4.05 -8.50 2.48
CA VAL A 271 -2.76 -8.88 3.09
C VAL A 271 -2.41 -10.34 2.78
N LEU A 272 -3.36 -11.26 2.90
CA LEU A 272 -3.17 -12.68 2.56
C LEU A 272 -2.83 -12.87 1.08
N ASP A 273 -3.54 -12.16 0.21
CA ASP A 273 -3.33 -12.19 -1.24
C ASP A 273 -1.92 -11.71 -1.61
N LEU A 274 -1.48 -10.59 -1.04
CA LEU A 274 -0.14 -10.07 -1.30
C LEU A 274 0.96 -10.95 -0.74
N ASN A 275 0.83 -11.48 0.48
CA ASN A 275 1.83 -12.39 1.03
C ASN A 275 1.96 -13.66 0.18
N LYS A 276 0.85 -14.18 -0.36
CA LYS A 276 0.88 -15.31 -1.30
C LYS A 276 1.58 -14.93 -2.62
N GLU A 277 1.35 -13.72 -3.12
CA GLU A 277 1.93 -13.24 -4.39
C GLU A 277 3.43 -12.95 -4.29
N ASP A 278 3.87 -12.24 -3.25
CA ASP A 278 5.23 -11.69 -3.13
C ASP A 278 6.12 -12.39 -2.08
N GLY A 279 5.59 -13.40 -1.38
CA GLY A 279 6.30 -14.12 -0.33
C GLY A 279 6.52 -13.29 0.94
N GLY A 280 5.80 -12.18 1.10
CA GLY A 280 5.88 -11.32 2.28
C GLY A 280 5.38 -11.98 3.56
N SER A 281 5.68 -11.34 4.68
CA SER A 281 5.29 -11.75 6.04
C SER A 281 4.44 -10.70 6.75
N ARG A 282 3.64 -9.94 5.99
CA ARG A 282 2.75 -8.92 6.54
C ARG A 282 1.77 -9.56 7.50
N THR A 283 1.51 -8.90 8.62
CA THR A 283 0.52 -9.33 9.62
C THR A 283 -0.60 -8.31 9.69
N PHE A 284 -1.80 -8.75 10.06
CA PHE A 284 -2.96 -7.86 10.20
C PHE A 284 -3.64 -8.02 11.55
N THR A 285 -4.25 -6.94 12.01
CA THR A 285 -5.18 -6.93 13.15
C THR A 285 -6.43 -6.18 12.69
N LEU A 286 -7.58 -6.82 12.84
CA LEU A 286 -8.86 -6.24 12.47
C LEU A 286 -9.69 -5.97 13.73
N VAL A 287 -10.33 -4.81 13.78
CA VAL A 287 -11.36 -4.50 14.76
C VAL A 287 -12.61 -4.08 14.00
N THR A 288 -13.75 -4.66 14.37
CA THR A 288 -15.05 -4.30 13.81
C THR A 288 -16.10 -4.42 14.92
N ASN A 289 -17.13 -3.57 14.86
CA ASN A 289 -18.33 -3.81 15.65
C ASN A 289 -19.08 -5.02 15.04
N ASN A 290 -19.97 -5.64 15.84
CA ASN A 290 -20.87 -6.69 15.37
C ASN A 290 -22.30 -6.15 15.18
N GLU A 291 -22.41 -4.88 14.76
CA GLU A 291 -23.70 -4.30 14.39
C GLU A 291 -24.26 -5.05 13.18
N ASN A 292 -25.56 -5.34 13.18
CA ASN A 292 -26.22 -6.12 12.12
C ASN A 292 -25.50 -7.46 11.80
N ASN A 293 -24.83 -8.05 12.78
CA ASN A 293 -23.99 -9.25 12.66
C ASN A 293 -22.84 -9.14 11.63
N ILE A 294 -22.43 -7.93 11.23
CA ILE A 294 -21.34 -7.74 10.25
C ILE A 294 -20.04 -8.42 10.70
N GLY A 295 -19.73 -8.36 11.99
CA GLY A 295 -18.52 -8.98 12.54
C GLY A 295 -18.50 -10.50 12.39
N LEU A 296 -19.62 -11.17 12.67
CA LEU A 296 -19.73 -12.63 12.65
C LEU A 296 -20.10 -13.18 11.27
N ASP A 297 -21.20 -12.69 10.70
CA ASP A 297 -21.79 -13.24 9.49
C ASP A 297 -21.08 -12.78 8.22
N VAL A 298 -20.36 -11.65 8.27
CA VAL A 298 -19.66 -11.09 7.10
C VAL A 298 -18.14 -11.17 7.26
N ASN A 299 -17.56 -10.50 8.26
CA ASN A 299 -16.11 -10.40 8.42
C ASN A 299 -15.47 -11.74 8.75
N TYR A 300 -15.90 -12.34 9.87
CA TYR A 300 -15.40 -13.63 10.32
C TYR A 300 -15.67 -14.70 9.27
N GLU A 301 -16.90 -14.80 8.78
CA GLU A 301 -17.27 -15.83 7.79
C GLU A 301 -16.44 -15.71 6.50
N ARG A 302 -16.22 -14.50 5.98
CA ARG A 302 -15.37 -14.28 4.80
C ARG A 302 -13.96 -14.79 5.05
N LEU A 303 -13.35 -14.41 6.18
CA LEU A 303 -11.98 -14.79 6.51
C LEU A 303 -11.85 -16.28 6.79
N TYR A 304 -12.83 -16.87 7.47
CA TYR A 304 -12.92 -18.30 7.69
C TYR A 304 -12.94 -19.04 6.35
N ARG A 305 -13.85 -18.67 5.45
CA ARG A 305 -14.02 -19.30 4.13
C ARG A 305 -12.75 -19.27 3.28
N ILE A 306 -12.13 -18.11 3.12
CA ILE A 306 -10.94 -18.00 2.25
C ILE A 306 -9.71 -18.72 2.84
N ASN A 307 -9.66 -18.92 4.16
CA ASN A 307 -8.56 -19.65 4.79
C ASN A 307 -8.76 -21.16 4.81
N HIS A 308 -10.00 -21.64 4.88
CA HIS A 308 -10.31 -23.07 4.98
C HIS A 308 -10.79 -23.69 3.67
N GLY A 309 -11.31 -22.90 2.72
CA GLY A 309 -11.93 -23.37 1.48
C GLY A 309 -13.36 -23.90 1.64
N ILE A 310 -13.94 -23.74 2.83
CA ILE A 310 -15.31 -24.18 3.17
C ILE A 310 -15.95 -23.17 4.13
N GLY A 311 -17.27 -23.04 4.08
CA GLY A 311 -18.06 -22.26 5.03
C GLY A 311 -17.97 -22.79 6.44
N SER A 312 -18.20 -21.93 7.45
CA SER A 312 -18.16 -22.34 8.85
C SER A 312 -19.23 -23.36 9.23
N LYS A 313 -20.27 -23.52 8.40
CA LYS A 313 -21.32 -24.53 8.55
C LYS A 313 -21.19 -25.64 7.49
N GLY A 314 -20.05 -25.74 6.81
CA GLY A 314 -19.77 -26.76 5.80
C GLY A 314 -20.22 -26.41 4.38
N GLU A 315 -20.57 -25.15 4.11
CA GLU A 315 -21.07 -24.72 2.80
C GLU A 315 -19.95 -24.63 1.74
N THR A 316 -20.26 -24.97 0.49
CA THR A 316 -19.42 -24.66 -0.66
C THR A 316 -19.74 -23.27 -1.21
N PHE A 317 -18.80 -22.66 -1.94
CA PHE A 317 -18.96 -21.30 -2.47
C PHE A 317 -18.10 -21.10 -3.74
N GLU A 318 -18.45 -20.11 -4.57
CA GLU A 318 -17.87 -19.96 -5.90
C GLU A 318 -16.36 -19.67 -5.86
N TRP A 319 -15.91 -18.82 -4.93
CA TRP A 319 -14.50 -18.44 -4.84
C TRP A 319 -13.58 -19.66 -4.62
N ALA A 320 -13.99 -20.65 -3.83
CA ALA A 320 -13.23 -21.87 -3.58
C ALA A 320 -13.03 -22.75 -4.82
N ASN A 321 -13.88 -22.62 -5.84
CA ASN A 321 -13.74 -23.38 -7.09
C ASN A 321 -12.59 -22.87 -7.97
N LYS A 322 -12.14 -21.63 -7.74
CA LYS A 322 -11.14 -20.95 -8.57
C LYS A 322 -9.85 -20.62 -7.81
N ASN A 323 -9.85 -20.78 -6.48
CA ASN A 323 -8.77 -20.34 -5.61
C ASN A 323 -8.45 -21.41 -4.57
N GLU A 324 -7.17 -21.55 -4.25
CA GLU A 324 -6.74 -22.37 -3.12
C GLU A 324 -6.86 -21.59 -1.81
N PRO A 325 -7.26 -22.25 -0.70
CA PRO A 325 -7.33 -21.62 0.61
C PRO A 325 -5.97 -21.08 1.06
N TYR A 326 -5.98 -19.94 1.75
CA TYR A 326 -4.75 -19.30 2.23
C TYR A 326 -4.09 -20.04 3.41
N LYS A 327 -4.85 -20.86 4.17
CA LYS A 327 -4.35 -21.65 5.31
C LYS A 327 -3.61 -20.81 6.37
N SER A 328 -4.02 -19.57 6.56
CA SER A 328 -3.49 -18.71 7.62
C SER A 328 -4.16 -18.99 8.96
N ASN A 329 -3.43 -18.78 10.04
CA ASN A 329 -3.97 -18.84 11.39
C ASN A 329 -4.83 -17.60 11.66
N LEU A 330 -6.10 -17.79 12.00
CA LEU A 330 -7.02 -16.73 12.40
C LEU A 330 -7.33 -16.88 13.89
N ASN A 331 -6.84 -15.95 14.70
CA ASN A 331 -7.25 -15.81 16.09
C ASN A 331 -8.39 -14.79 16.16
N VAL A 332 -9.51 -15.18 16.75
CA VAL A 332 -10.73 -14.37 16.82
C VAL A 332 -11.13 -14.19 18.27
N TYR A 333 -11.30 -12.94 18.69
CA TYR A 333 -11.62 -12.58 20.06
C TYR A 333 -12.90 -11.74 20.07
N ASN A 334 -13.82 -12.08 20.98
CA ASN A 334 -15.03 -11.29 21.21
C ASN A 334 -14.83 -10.42 22.45
N ILE A 335 -15.00 -9.10 22.30
CA ILE A 335 -14.98 -8.18 23.42
C ILE A 335 -16.32 -8.28 24.15
N LYS A 336 -16.28 -8.63 25.43
CA LYS A 336 -17.45 -8.62 26.32
C LYS A 336 -17.37 -7.41 27.23
N TYR A 337 -18.48 -6.69 27.32
CA TYR A 337 -18.66 -5.62 28.30
C TYR A 337 -19.27 -6.21 29.56
N TYR A 338 -18.73 -5.84 30.72
CA TYR A 338 -19.23 -6.23 32.02
C TYR A 338 -19.72 -4.98 32.76
N ASP A 339 -20.85 -5.09 33.45
CA ASP A 339 -21.30 -4.04 34.35
C ASP A 339 -20.32 -3.93 35.52
N ILE A 340 -19.70 -2.77 35.66
CA ILE A 340 -18.73 -2.52 36.72
C ILE A 340 -19.38 -2.46 38.11
N SER A 341 -20.70 -2.32 38.21
CA SER A 341 -21.44 -2.39 39.48
C SER A 341 -21.29 -3.75 40.16
N LEU A 342 -21.05 -4.82 39.39
CA LEU A 342 -20.76 -6.16 39.89
C LEU A 342 -19.42 -6.23 40.65
N PHE A 343 -18.47 -5.33 40.33
CA PHE A 343 -17.17 -5.26 40.99
C PHE A 343 -17.20 -4.55 42.35
N ASN A 344 -18.32 -3.92 42.74
CA ASN A 344 -18.45 -3.31 44.08
C ASN A 344 -18.32 -4.34 45.22
N ASN A 345 -18.52 -5.63 44.93
CA ASN A 345 -18.44 -6.74 45.90
C ASN A 345 -17.34 -7.77 45.58
N ILE A 346 -16.49 -7.53 44.56
CA ILE A 346 -15.44 -8.48 44.13
C ILE A 346 -14.07 -7.97 44.61
N ASP A 347 -13.22 -8.86 45.12
CA ASP A 347 -11.84 -8.52 45.50
C ASP A 347 -11.06 -8.11 44.23
N VAL A 348 -10.51 -6.88 44.24
CA VAL A 348 -9.69 -6.33 43.15
C VAL A 348 -8.57 -7.28 42.74
N LYS A 349 -8.03 -8.07 43.68
CA LYS A 349 -7.01 -9.08 43.39
C LYS A 349 -7.52 -10.20 42.48
N GLU A 350 -8.80 -10.59 42.57
CA GLU A 350 -9.37 -11.58 41.66
C GLU A 350 -9.56 -11.01 40.26
N ILE A 351 -10.00 -9.75 40.15
CA ILE A 351 -10.12 -9.05 38.85
C ILE A 351 -8.75 -8.94 38.17
N VAL A 352 -7.71 -8.60 38.93
CA VAL A 352 -6.33 -8.53 38.42
C VAL A 352 -5.85 -9.89 37.93
N LYS A 353 -6.16 -10.98 38.64
CA LYS A 353 -5.86 -12.35 38.18
C LYS A 353 -6.59 -12.69 36.88
N GLU A 354 -7.87 -12.35 36.77
CA GLU A 354 -8.63 -12.54 35.53
C GLU A 354 -8.07 -11.71 34.38
N LEU A 355 -7.72 -10.44 34.61
CA LEU A 355 -7.08 -9.59 33.62
C LEU A 355 -5.74 -10.18 33.16
N ILE A 356 -4.88 -10.62 34.09
CA ILE A 356 -3.61 -11.28 33.77
C ILE A 356 -3.85 -12.55 32.95
N LYS A 357 -4.89 -13.33 33.28
CA LYS A 357 -5.28 -14.51 32.51
C LYS A 357 -5.72 -14.11 31.09
N LEU A 358 -6.58 -13.12 30.95
CA LEU A 358 -7.02 -12.61 29.64
C LEU A 358 -5.85 -12.09 28.81
N LEU A 359 -4.90 -11.38 29.42
CA LEU A 359 -3.67 -10.92 28.77
C LEU A 359 -2.83 -12.11 28.26
N LYS A 360 -2.68 -13.16 29.06
CA LYS A 360 -2.00 -14.40 28.65
C LYS A 360 -2.74 -15.12 27.52
N ASP A 361 -4.07 -15.22 27.59
CA ASP A 361 -4.91 -15.78 26.52
C ASP A 361 -4.81 -14.95 25.22
N PHE A 362 -4.54 -13.66 25.34
CA PHE A 362 -4.24 -12.75 24.24
C PHE A 362 -2.77 -12.81 23.77
N GLY A 363 -1.94 -13.66 24.39
CA GLY A 363 -0.53 -13.87 24.02
C GLY A 363 0.48 -12.91 24.68
N VAL A 364 0.06 -12.13 25.68
CA VAL A 364 0.94 -11.23 26.45
C VAL A 364 1.54 -11.99 27.63
N ASN A 365 2.74 -12.54 27.42
CA ASN A 365 3.40 -13.42 28.41
C ASN A 365 4.39 -12.70 29.34
N SER A 366 4.83 -11.49 29.00
CA SER A 366 5.78 -10.71 29.81
C SER A 366 5.05 -9.83 30.83
N LEU A 367 4.63 -10.42 31.94
CA LEU A 367 4.04 -9.69 33.07
C LEU A 367 4.98 -9.86 34.27
N SER A 368 5.71 -8.81 34.65
CA SER A 368 6.51 -8.78 35.88
C SER A 368 5.61 -8.56 37.11
N GLU A 369 6.10 -8.86 38.32
CA GLU A 369 5.38 -8.54 39.58
C GLU A 369 5.09 -7.03 39.73
N GLU A 370 5.95 -6.18 39.15
CA GLU A 370 5.76 -4.73 39.10
C GLU A 370 4.51 -4.34 38.28
N ASN A 371 4.25 -5.06 37.18
CA ASN A 371 3.07 -4.84 36.34
C ASN A 371 1.76 -5.20 37.08
N GLU A 372 1.75 -6.20 37.95
CA GLU A 372 0.55 -6.59 38.70
C GLU A 372 0.05 -5.47 39.62
N LYS A 373 0.99 -4.74 40.25
CA LYS A 373 0.69 -3.57 41.07
C LYS A 373 0.16 -2.41 40.24
N ASP A 374 0.73 -2.20 39.05
CA ASP A 374 0.27 -1.17 38.11
C ASP A 374 -1.13 -1.46 37.57
N TYR A 375 -1.43 -2.72 37.22
CA TYR A 375 -2.79 -3.11 36.83
C TYR A 375 -3.79 -2.97 37.97
N THR A 376 -3.39 -3.27 39.20
CA THR A 376 -4.22 -3.04 40.40
C THR A 376 -4.56 -1.55 40.54
N ASN A 377 -3.56 -0.68 40.41
CA ASN A 377 -3.74 0.77 40.48
C ASN A 377 -4.61 1.31 39.33
N LEU A 378 -4.37 0.83 38.10
CA LEU A 378 -5.15 1.19 36.93
C LEU A 378 -6.61 0.76 37.09
N LEU A 379 -6.87 -0.47 37.51
CA LEU A 379 -8.22 -0.98 37.75
C LEU A 379 -8.93 -0.20 38.86
N ASN A 380 -8.24 0.12 39.96
CA ASN A 380 -8.80 0.99 41.00
C ASN A 380 -9.17 2.37 40.45
N SER A 381 -8.31 2.95 39.59
CA SER A 381 -8.60 4.21 38.92
C SER A 381 -9.81 4.07 37.99
N LEU A 382 -9.92 2.99 37.22
CA LEU A 382 -11.03 2.74 36.29
C LEU A 382 -12.34 2.50 37.03
N LEU A 383 -12.34 1.75 38.14
CA LEU A 383 -13.51 1.54 39.00
C LEU A 383 -14.00 2.84 39.65
N SER A 384 -13.11 3.82 39.84
CA SER A 384 -13.48 5.15 40.33
C SER A 384 -14.14 6.05 39.27
N LEU A 385 -14.09 5.66 38.00
CA LEU A 385 -14.75 6.38 36.92
C LEU A 385 -16.26 6.07 36.94
N LYS A 386 -17.08 7.08 36.62
CA LYS A 386 -18.53 6.86 36.49
C LYS A 386 -18.80 5.88 35.34
N PRO A 387 -19.68 4.88 35.52
CA PRO A 387 -20.08 3.99 34.43
C PRO A 387 -20.66 4.81 33.29
N GLN A 388 -20.16 4.60 32.07
CA GLN A 388 -20.86 5.06 30.87
C GLN A 388 -21.89 4.03 30.48
N LEU A 389 -23.15 4.44 30.36
CA LEU A 389 -24.19 3.59 29.80
C LEU A 389 -23.81 3.25 28.36
N LYS A 390 -23.99 1.98 27.98
CA LYS A 390 -23.88 1.58 26.58
C LYS A 390 -24.98 2.32 25.81
N GLU A 391 -24.59 3.23 24.92
CA GLU A 391 -25.56 3.85 24.02
C GLU A 391 -26.15 2.76 23.13
N ASN A 392 -27.43 2.42 23.36
CA ASN A 392 -28.15 1.42 22.57
C ASN A 392 -28.55 1.95 21.18
N ASN A 393 -28.17 3.19 20.85
CA ASN A 393 -28.52 3.87 19.61
C ASN A 393 -27.24 4.43 18.94
N GLU A 394 -26.33 3.57 18.49
CA GLU A 394 -25.53 3.92 17.30
C GLU A 394 -26.34 3.47 16.08
N SER A 395 -27.46 4.14 15.84
CA SER A 395 -28.15 4.18 14.56
C SER A 395 -27.89 5.56 13.97
N ASN A 396 -26.96 5.62 13.02
CA ASN A 396 -26.88 6.71 12.04
C ASN A 396 -27.43 6.22 10.72
#